data_AF-A0A517YCE6-F1
#
_entry.id   AF-A0A517YCE6-F1
#
_cell.length_a   1.000
_cell.length_b   1.000
_cell.length_c   1.000
_cell.angle_alpha   90.00
_cell.angle_beta   90.00
_cell.angle_gamma   90.00
#
_symmetry.space_group_name_H-M   'P 1'
#
loop_
_entity.id
_entity.type
_entity.pdbx_description
1 polymer ?
#
loop_
_entity_poly.entity_id
_entity_poly.type
_entity_poly.pdbx_seq_one_letter_code
_entity_poly.pdbx_strand_id
1 'polypeptide(L)'
;MSSHPPAYNRRWICWAAVLGCGSFTLGCAEGPVPELRSLNPWVTKDWNADEAYAPTYHRKVQDLADLRNRAPSMTPEEHQRFSAEIVAELQKEEAVVMRTELVKTLATLPTEQSRAAIQMAANDADAYVRRQACLALAKNPDATSLQILGQVLANDNDTDVRLVAAKSLGQFRDPQATQALAVAIDDNNPALQHTAMDSLKSVTGKDYGYSASAWREYVQGGTPTPPPAPSLAQQFKENWWWW
;
A
#
# COMPACT_ATOMS: atom_id res chain seq x y z
N MET A 1 -30.24 -86.68 -11.57
CA MET A 1 -28.92 -86.39 -10.96
C MET A 1 -28.61 -84.92 -11.23
N SER A 2 -29.26 -83.89 -10.69
CA SER A 2 -29.87 -83.60 -9.38
C SER A 2 -28.92 -83.70 -8.20
N SER A 3 -28.29 -82.58 -7.85
CA SER A 3 -27.91 -82.27 -6.47
C SER A 3 -27.79 -80.75 -6.26
N HIS A 4 -28.89 -80.14 -5.81
CA HIS A 4 -28.89 -79.05 -4.83
C HIS A 4 -29.21 -79.68 -3.46
N PRO A 5 -29.14 -78.95 -2.31
CA PRO A 5 -28.19 -77.94 -1.82
C PRO A 5 -27.70 -78.34 -0.38
N PRO A 6 -27.32 -77.42 0.53
CA PRO A 6 -28.37 -76.98 1.43
C PRO A 6 -28.46 -75.48 1.61
N ALA A 7 -29.71 -75.03 1.66
CA ALA A 7 -30.10 -73.75 2.19
C ALA A 7 -29.78 -73.70 3.69
N TYR A 8 -29.09 -72.64 4.14
CA TYR A 8 -29.15 -72.24 5.54
C TYR A 8 -30.14 -71.09 5.71
N ASN A 9 -30.92 -71.22 6.77
CA ASN A 9 -32.26 -70.67 6.94
C ASN A 9 -32.21 -69.41 7.82
N ARG A 10 -32.86 -68.35 7.35
CA ARG A 10 -33.73 -67.40 8.07
C ARG A 10 -33.29 -66.75 9.41
N ARG A 11 -33.48 -65.41 9.37
CA ARG A 11 -33.96 -64.48 10.42
C ARG A 11 -32.89 -64.15 11.45
N TRP A 12 -32.48 -62.90 11.61
CA TRP A 12 -33.01 -61.84 12.49
C TRP A 12 -32.01 -60.67 12.25
N ILE A 13 -32.31 -59.41 11.90
CA ILE A 13 -33.15 -58.37 12.50
C ILE A 13 -33.11 -57.16 11.54
N CYS A 14 -34.28 -56.57 11.27
CA CYS A 14 -34.42 -55.22 10.70
C CYS A 14 -33.80 -54.18 11.63
N TRP A 15 -33.11 -53.15 11.12
CA TRP A 15 -33.14 -51.73 11.54
C TRP A 15 -32.17 -51.00 10.59
N ALA A 16 -32.67 -50.40 9.52
CA ALA A 16 -32.96 -48.97 9.42
C ALA A 16 -31.70 -48.08 9.41
N ALA A 17 -31.35 -47.59 8.21
CA ALA A 17 -30.91 -46.21 8.00
C ALA A 17 -30.95 -45.93 6.49
N VAL A 18 -32.15 -45.59 6.00
CA VAL A 18 -32.31 -44.70 4.86
C VAL A 18 -31.62 -43.39 5.23
N LEU A 19 -30.66 -42.93 4.43
CA LEU A 19 -30.37 -41.52 4.12
C LEU A 19 -29.20 -41.51 3.13
N GLY A 20 -29.53 -41.73 1.86
CA GLY A 20 -28.57 -41.70 0.75
C GLY A 20 -29.18 -41.06 -0.48
N CYS A 21 -29.79 -39.90 -0.33
CA CYS A 21 -30.20 -39.05 -1.45
C CYS A 21 -30.37 -37.61 -0.95
N GLY A 22 -29.29 -36.84 -1.00
CA GLY A 22 -29.33 -35.43 -0.64
C GLY A 22 -27.98 -34.78 -0.87
N SER A 23 -27.60 -34.57 -2.13
CA SER A 23 -26.56 -33.62 -2.56
C SER A 23 -26.51 -33.54 -4.09
N PHE A 24 -27.55 -32.98 -4.71
CA PHE A 24 -27.50 -32.45 -6.08
C PHE A 24 -27.53 -30.92 -6.01
N THR A 25 -26.53 -30.31 -5.37
CA THR A 25 -26.18 -28.89 -5.50
C THR A 25 -24.72 -28.67 -5.08
N LEU A 26 -23.76 -29.34 -5.75
CA LEU A 26 -22.36 -28.90 -5.70
C LEU A 26 -22.15 -27.83 -6.77
N GLY A 27 -22.82 -26.69 -6.57
CA GLY A 27 -22.50 -25.44 -7.26
C GLY A 27 -21.39 -24.76 -6.49
N CYS A 28 -20.30 -24.42 -7.19
CA CYS A 28 -19.08 -23.76 -6.71
C CYS A 28 -18.39 -24.49 -5.53
N ALA A 29 -17.39 -25.31 -5.85
CA ALA A 29 -16.48 -25.92 -4.87
C ALA A 29 -15.51 -24.89 -4.22
N GLU A 30 -15.99 -23.68 -3.97
CA GLU A 30 -15.32 -22.69 -3.15
C GLU A 30 -15.87 -22.86 -1.73
N GLY A 31 -15.20 -23.66 -0.91
CA GLY A 31 -15.61 -23.90 0.47
C GLY A 31 -15.85 -22.60 1.27
N PRO A 32 -16.57 -22.67 2.40
CA PRO A 32 -17.14 -21.50 3.10
C PRO A 32 -16.11 -20.55 3.73
N VAL A 33 -14.81 -20.82 3.60
CA VAL A 33 -13.72 -20.09 4.25
C VAL A 33 -12.69 -19.66 3.19
N PRO A 34 -12.75 -18.40 2.69
CA PRO A 34 -11.85 -17.89 1.66
C PRO A 34 -10.36 -18.01 2.01
N GLU A 35 -10.02 -17.89 3.28
CA GLU A 35 -8.64 -17.90 3.80
C GLU A 35 -7.98 -19.28 3.67
N LEU A 36 -8.76 -20.35 3.58
CA LEU A 36 -8.26 -21.73 3.43
C LEU A 36 -8.15 -22.17 1.96
N ARG A 37 -8.44 -21.29 0.99
CA ARG A 37 -8.39 -21.61 -0.45
C ARG A 37 -7.00 -22.05 -0.92
N SER A 38 -5.95 -21.44 -0.39
CA SER A 38 -4.56 -21.78 -0.72
C SER A 38 -4.15 -23.19 -0.25
N LEU A 39 -4.88 -23.78 0.69
CA LEU A 39 -4.66 -25.14 1.19
C LEU A 39 -5.48 -26.18 0.42
N ASN A 40 -6.38 -25.76 -0.48
CA ASN A 40 -7.20 -26.66 -1.27
C ASN A 40 -6.45 -27.10 -2.55
N PRO A 41 -6.13 -28.40 -2.70
CA PRO A 41 -5.38 -28.91 -3.86
C PRO A 41 -6.11 -28.75 -5.21
N TRP A 42 -7.44 -28.69 -5.21
CA TRP A 42 -8.23 -28.50 -6.43
C TRP A 42 -8.19 -27.04 -6.89
N VAL A 43 -8.39 -26.10 -5.96
CA VAL A 43 -8.34 -24.66 -6.25
C VAL A 43 -6.94 -24.25 -6.71
N THR A 44 -5.89 -24.77 -6.07
CA THR A 44 -4.51 -24.51 -6.50
C THR A 44 -4.19 -25.12 -7.86
N LYS A 45 -4.73 -26.30 -8.18
CA LYS A 45 -4.59 -26.90 -9.51
C LYS A 45 -5.31 -26.07 -10.59
N ASP A 46 -6.51 -25.57 -10.31
CA ASP A 46 -7.26 -24.72 -11.23
C ASP A 46 -6.55 -23.38 -11.45
N TRP A 47 -6.03 -22.75 -10.38
CA TRP A 47 -5.19 -21.55 -10.51
C TRP A 47 -3.94 -21.79 -11.36
N ASN A 48 -3.26 -22.92 -11.17
CA ASN A 48 -2.09 -23.28 -11.99
C ASN A 48 -2.47 -23.53 -13.46
N ALA A 49 -3.69 -24.02 -13.74
CA ALA A 49 -4.19 -24.20 -15.10
C ALA A 49 -4.53 -22.86 -15.76
N ASP A 50 -5.11 -21.92 -15.02
CA ASP A 50 -5.38 -20.56 -15.49
C ASP A 50 -4.09 -19.78 -15.80
N GLU A 51 -3.03 -20.00 -15.01
CA GLU A 51 -1.70 -19.42 -15.24
C GLU A 51 -1.03 -19.89 -16.54
N ALA A 52 -1.51 -20.97 -17.16
CA ALA A 52 -1.03 -21.39 -18.47
C ALA A 52 -1.40 -20.41 -19.60
N TYR A 53 -2.40 -19.55 -19.39
CA TYR A 53 -2.89 -18.59 -20.38
C TYR A 53 -2.40 -17.16 -20.13
N ALA A 54 -2.39 -16.72 -18.86
CA ALA A 54 -1.88 -15.42 -18.45
C ALA A 54 -1.52 -15.45 -16.95
N PRO A 55 -0.51 -14.68 -16.51
CA PRO A 55 -0.19 -14.60 -15.08
C PRO A 55 -1.37 -14.02 -14.30
N THR A 56 -1.71 -14.66 -13.19
CA THR A 56 -2.72 -14.16 -12.26
C THR A 56 -2.32 -12.81 -11.69
N TYR A 57 -3.29 -12.02 -11.23
CA TYR A 57 -3.01 -10.76 -10.54
C TYR A 57 -2.05 -10.95 -9.34
N HIS A 58 -2.29 -11.98 -8.51
CA HIS A 58 -1.43 -12.30 -7.38
C HIS A 58 0.01 -12.55 -7.82
N ARG A 59 0.20 -13.32 -8.90
CA ARG A 59 1.52 -13.59 -9.47
C ARG A 59 2.21 -12.32 -9.94
N LYS A 60 1.52 -11.44 -10.67
CA LYS A 60 2.07 -10.15 -11.11
C LYS A 60 2.54 -9.29 -9.94
N VAL A 61 1.74 -9.18 -8.88
CA VAL A 61 2.12 -8.41 -7.68
C VAL A 61 3.32 -9.02 -6.98
N GLN A 62 3.39 -10.36 -6.91
CA GLN A 62 4.54 -11.07 -6.35
C GLN A 62 5.81 -10.83 -7.17
N ASP A 63 5.73 -10.91 -8.51
CA ASP A 63 6.87 -10.68 -9.39
C ASP A 63 7.40 -9.23 -9.25
N LEU A 64 6.50 -8.24 -9.13
CA LEU A 64 6.87 -6.86 -8.85
C LEU A 64 7.51 -6.71 -7.45
N ALA A 65 7.00 -7.42 -6.44
CA ALA A 65 7.60 -7.42 -5.10
C ALA A 65 9.01 -8.01 -5.11
N ASP A 66 9.21 -9.13 -5.81
CA ASP A 66 10.52 -9.77 -5.95
C ASP A 66 11.50 -8.88 -6.73
N LEU A 67 11.03 -8.17 -7.76
CA LEU A 67 11.83 -7.17 -8.47
C LEU A 67 12.27 -6.04 -7.53
N ARG A 68 11.36 -5.48 -6.73
CA ARG A 68 11.69 -4.44 -5.73
C ARG A 68 12.72 -4.92 -4.71
N ASN A 69 12.63 -6.17 -4.26
CA ASN A 69 13.58 -6.75 -3.30
C ASN A 69 14.98 -6.94 -3.92
N ARG A 70 15.07 -7.29 -5.20
CA ARG A 70 16.33 -7.43 -5.93
C ARG A 70 16.91 -6.09 -6.39
N ALA A 71 16.12 -5.03 -6.45
CA ALA A 71 16.53 -3.75 -7.00
C ALA A 71 17.86 -3.18 -6.46
N PRO A 72 18.18 -3.28 -5.15
CA PRO A 72 19.45 -2.80 -4.62
C PRO A 72 20.70 -3.51 -5.15
N SER A 73 20.57 -4.75 -5.66
CA SER A 73 21.70 -5.54 -6.18
C SER A 73 21.79 -5.59 -7.71
N MET A 74 20.90 -4.88 -8.42
CA MET A 74 20.87 -4.88 -9.88
C MET A 74 21.88 -3.89 -10.48
N THR A 75 22.31 -4.15 -11.71
CA THR A 75 23.18 -3.22 -12.45
C THR A 75 22.39 -2.01 -13.00
N PRO A 76 23.07 -0.91 -13.37
CA PRO A 76 22.42 0.23 -14.02
C PRO A 76 21.69 -0.14 -15.32
N GLU A 77 22.21 -1.08 -16.11
CA GLU A 77 21.58 -1.57 -17.34
C GLU A 77 20.29 -2.35 -17.04
N GLU A 78 20.29 -3.14 -15.98
CA GLU A 78 19.09 -3.83 -15.50
C GLU A 78 18.05 -2.85 -14.98
N HIS A 79 18.46 -1.82 -14.23
CA HIS A 79 17.57 -0.73 -13.81
C HIS A 79 16.92 -0.05 -15.01
N GLN A 80 17.69 0.29 -16.05
CA GLN A 80 17.18 0.90 -17.27
C GLN A 80 16.20 -0.02 -18.00
N ARG A 81 16.55 -1.29 -18.19
CA ARG A 81 15.68 -2.27 -18.86
C ARG A 81 14.34 -2.43 -18.13
N PHE A 82 14.38 -2.72 -16.83
CA PHE A 82 13.16 -2.90 -16.05
C PHE A 82 12.35 -1.62 -15.92
N SER A 83 12.99 -0.45 -15.84
CA SER A 83 12.26 0.83 -15.86
C SER A 83 11.48 1.00 -17.16
N ALA A 84 12.10 0.75 -18.31
CA ALA A 84 11.43 0.86 -19.60
C ALA A 84 10.24 -0.11 -19.73
N GLU A 85 10.41 -1.35 -19.29
CA GLU A 85 9.33 -2.36 -19.28
C GLU A 85 8.15 -1.95 -18.40
N ILE A 86 8.42 -1.51 -17.17
CA ILE A 86 7.39 -1.11 -16.21
C ILE A 86 6.67 0.18 -16.66
N VAL A 87 7.39 1.13 -17.25
CA VAL A 87 6.78 2.34 -17.83
C VAL A 87 5.87 1.98 -19.01
N ALA A 88 6.29 1.07 -19.88
CA ALA A 88 5.45 0.61 -20.99
C ALA A 88 4.20 -0.13 -20.49
N GLU A 89 4.30 -0.93 -19.43
CA GLU A 89 3.15 -1.58 -18.79
C GLU A 89 2.20 -0.55 -18.18
N LEU A 90 2.73 0.44 -17.45
CA LEU A 90 1.94 1.47 -16.78
C LEU A 90 1.06 2.27 -17.76
N GLN A 91 1.55 2.53 -18.97
CA GLN A 91 0.81 3.30 -19.99
C GLN A 91 -0.45 2.62 -20.51
N LYS A 92 -0.52 1.29 -20.46
CA LYS A 92 -1.66 0.50 -20.95
C LYS A 92 -2.46 -0.16 -19.82
N GLU A 93 -2.06 0.04 -18.57
CA GLU A 93 -2.68 -0.61 -17.41
C GLU A 93 -3.91 0.16 -16.92
N GLU A 94 -5.07 -0.50 -16.99
CA GLU A 94 -6.35 0.09 -16.60
C GLU A 94 -6.66 -0.14 -15.11
N ALA A 95 -6.18 -1.24 -14.53
CA ALA A 95 -6.46 -1.57 -13.15
C ALA A 95 -5.67 -0.63 -12.22
N VAL A 96 -6.42 0.18 -11.45
CA VAL A 96 -5.88 1.12 -10.45
C VAL A 96 -4.83 0.46 -9.56
N VAL A 97 -5.15 -0.73 -9.04
CA VAL A 97 -4.27 -1.44 -8.10
C VAL A 97 -2.96 -1.87 -8.78
N MET A 98 -3.01 -2.27 -10.05
CA MET A 98 -1.79 -2.59 -10.81
C MET A 98 -0.98 -1.33 -11.11
N ARG A 99 -1.61 -0.21 -11.52
CA ARG A 99 -0.90 1.07 -11.68
C ARG A 99 -0.18 1.49 -10.40
N THR A 100 -0.82 1.34 -9.24
CA THR A 100 -0.21 1.58 -7.93
C THR A 100 1.03 0.70 -7.71
N GLU A 101 0.95 -0.60 -7.96
CA GLU A 101 2.09 -1.52 -7.78
C GLU A 101 3.23 -1.26 -8.78
N LEU A 102 2.92 -0.82 -10.01
CA LEU A 102 3.91 -0.40 -11.00
C LEU A 102 4.64 0.88 -10.53
N VAL A 103 3.91 1.92 -10.10
CA VAL A 103 4.51 3.17 -9.57
C VAL A 103 5.37 2.91 -8.34
N LYS A 104 4.91 2.03 -7.43
CA LYS A 104 5.68 1.59 -6.26
C LYS A 104 6.99 0.88 -6.65
N THR A 105 6.97 0.16 -7.77
CA THR A 105 8.15 -0.53 -8.31
C THR A 105 9.11 0.44 -8.96
N LEU A 106 8.63 1.38 -9.77
CA LEU A 106 9.45 2.47 -10.34
C LEU A 106 10.19 3.27 -9.26
N ALA A 107 9.59 3.44 -8.08
CA ALA A 107 10.23 4.11 -6.94
C ALA A 107 11.48 3.39 -6.40
N THR A 108 11.72 2.13 -6.80
CA THR A 108 12.94 1.36 -6.46
C THR A 108 13.98 1.33 -7.57
N LEU A 109 13.66 1.87 -8.74
CA LEU A 109 14.50 1.88 -9.92
C LEU A 109 14.99 3.31 -10.17
N PRO A 110 16.24 3.66 -9.80
CA PRO A 110 16.74 5.04 -9.79
C PRO A 110 17.10 5.58 -11.19
N THR A 111 16.17 5.51 -12.15
CA THR A 111 16.35 5.98 -13.53
C THR A 111 15.55 7.25 -13.82
N GLU A 112 15.98 8.03 -14.83
CA GLU A 112 15.23 9.21 -15.29
C GLU A 112 13.83 8.84 -15.81
N GLN A 113 13.70 7.68 -16.45
CA GLN A 113 12.41 7.19 -16.96
C GLN A 113 11.44 6.88 -15.82
N SER A 114 11.93 6.23 -14.76
CA SER A 114 11.14 6.01 -13.54
C SER A 114 10.70 7.33 -12.91
N ARG A 115 11.61 8.30 -12.80
CA ARG A 115 11.28 9.64 -12.27
C ARG A 115 10.18 10.30 -13.09
N ALA A 116 10.34 10.40 -14.41
CA ALA A 116 9.34 10.99 -15.29
C ALA A 116 7.96 10.30 -15.17
N ALA A 117 7.93 8.97 -15.11
CA ALA A 117 6.68 8.22 -14.96
C ALA A 117 6.03 8.44 -13.59
N ILE A 118 6.81 8.52 -12.51
CA ILE A 118 6.29 8.86 -11.16
C ILE A 118 5.72 10.28 -11.14
N GLN A 119 6.40 11.24 -11.76
CA GLN A 119 5.90 12.63 -11.88
C GLN A 119 4.55 12.67 -12.62
N MET A 120 4.40 11.90 -13.71
CA MET A 120 3.11 11.78 -14.41
C MET A 120 2.03 11.15 -13.53
N ALA A 121 2.37 10.09 -12.78
CA ALA A 121 1.44 9.40 -11.89
C ALA A 121 0.91 10.28 -10.73
N ALA A 122 1.59 11.39 -10.40
CA ALA A 122 1.09 12.39 -9.46
C ALA A 122 -0.18 13.11 -9.97
N ASN A 123 -0.52 12.98 -11.26
CA ASN A 123 -1.73 13.50 -11.89
C ASN A 123 -2.69 12.38 -12.37
N ASP A 124 -2.52 11.14 -11.89
CA ASP A 124 -3.42 10.03 -12.24
C ASP A 124 -4.87 10.36 -11.84
N ALA A 125 -5.84 9.86 -12.62
CA ALA A 125 -7.25 10.05 -12.34
C ALA A 125 -7.65 9.48 -10.96
N ASP A 126 -6.99 8.41 -10.53
CA ASP A 126 -7.28 7.73 -9.27
C ASP A 126 -6.41 8.21 -8.10
N ALA A 127 -7.05 8.50 -6.97
CA ALA A 127 -6.39 9.01 -5.77
C ALA A 127 -5.37 8.02 -5.16
N TYR A 128 -5.59 6.70 -5.27
CA TYR A 128 -4.62 5.72 -4.77
C TYR A 128 -3.31 5.75 -5.54
N VAL A 129 -3.37 5.96 -6.86
CA VAL A 129 -2.18 6.10 -7.69
C VAL A 129 -1.45 7.41 -7.35
N ARG A 130 -2.18 8.54 -7.22
CA ARG A 130 -1.58 9.82 -6.82
C ARG A 130 -0.92 9.77 -5.44
N ARG A 131 -1.53 9.10 -4.46
CA ARG A 131 -0.92 8.85 -3.13
C ARG A 131 0.39 8.08 -3.27
N GLN A 132 0.38 7.00 -4.06
CA GLN A 132 1.58 6.19 -4.27
C GLN A 132 2.67 6.96 -5.03
N ALA A 133 2.30 7.84 -5.96
CA ALA A 133 3.23 8.74 -6.63
C ALA A 133 3.89 9.71 -5.63
N CYS A 134 3.12 10.30 -4.70
CA CYS A 134 3.68 11.16 -3.66
C CYS A 134 4.69 10.45 -2.75
N LEU A 135 4.42 9.19 -2.39
CA LEU A 135 5.38 8.35 -1.65
C LEU A 135 6.63 8.04 -2.49
N ALA A 136 6.43 7.78 -3.78
CA ALA A 136 7.51 7.47 -4.71
C ALA A 136 8.45 8.67 -4.95
N LEU A 137 7.90 9.89 -5.06
CA LEU A 137 8.67 11.14 -5.18
C LEU A 137 9.57 11.39 -3.97
N ALA A 138 9.10 11.07 -2.76
CA ALA A 138 9.94 11.18 -1.56
C ALA A 138 11.03 10.09 -1.49
N LYS A 139 10.72 8.88 -1.98
CA LYS A 139 11.65 7.74 -1.96
C LYS A 139 12.77 7.86 -3.01
N ASN A 140 12.46 8.39 -4.18
CA ASN A 140 13.41 8.60 -5.28
C ASN A 140 13.36 10.06 -5.74
N PRO A 141 13.86 11.00 -4.91
CA PRO A 141 13.70 12.42 -5.15
C PRO A 141 14.54 12.92 -6.32
N ASP A 142 14.03 13.94 -6.98
CA ASP A 142 14.71 14.75 -7.98
C ASP A 142 14.47 16.25 -7.76
N ALA A 143 15.01 17.07 -8.66
CA ALA A 143 14.92 18.52 -8.57
C ALA A 143 13.47 19.07 -8.63
N THR A 144 12.51 18.32 -9.16
CA THR A 144 11.10 18.78 -9.31
C THR A 144 10.17 18.21 -8.23
N SER A 145 10.61 17.18 -7.50
CA SER A 145 9.81 16.46 -6.51
C SER A 145 9.19 17.37 -5.44
N LEU A 146 9.96 18.33 -4.91
CA LEU A 146 9.47 19.31 -3.93
C LEU A 146 8.35 20.19 -4.51
N GLN A 147 8.52 20.67 -5.74
CA GLN A 147 7.53 21.50 -6.42
C GLN A 147 6.24 20.71 -6.65
N ILE A 148 6.33 19.47 -7.14
CA ILE A 148 5.17 18.63 -7.40
C ILE A 148 4.42 18.32 -6.09
N LEU A 149 5.14 17.91 -5.04
CA LEU A 149 4.51 17.63 -3.75
C LEU A 149 3.85 18.87 -3.14
N GLY A 150 4.46 20.05 -3.28
CA GLY A 150 3.86 21.32 -2.86
C GLY A 150 2.57 21.65 -3.63
N GLN A 151 2.56 21.41 -4.94
CA GLN A 151 1.36 21.59 -5.79
C GLN A 151 0.24 20.62 -5.39
N VAL A 152 0.58 19.35 -5.14
CA VAL A 152 -0.39 18.34 -4.69
C VAL A 152 -0.97 18.70 -3.32
N LEU A 153 -0.12 19.11 -2.36
CA LEU A 153 -0.57 19.54 -1.04
C LEU A 153 -1.56 20.72 -1.11
N ALA A 154 -1.29 21.68 -2.00
CA ALA A 154 -2.10 22.87 -2.14
C ALA A 154 -3.42 22.65 -2.90
N ASN A 155 -3.43 21.77 -3.92
CA ASN A 155 -4.50 21.77 -4.93
C ASN A 155 -5.21 20.43 -5.15
N ASP A 156 -4.73 19.31 -4.60
CA ASP A 156 -5.43 18.03 -4.79
C ASP A 156 -6.81 18.06 -4.12
N ASN A 157 -7.82 17.49 -4.77
CA ASN A 157 -9.18 17.46 -4.23
C ASN A 157 -9.36 16.38 -3.16
N ASP A 158 -8.48 15.37 -3.15
CA ASP A 158 -8.53 14.27 -2.21
C ASP A 158 -7.64 14.57 -1.00
N THR A 159 -8.26 14.59 0.18
CA THR A 159 -7.57 14.90 1.44
C THR A 159 -6.47 13.88 1.77
N ASP A 160 -6.66 12.60 1.46
CA ASP A 160 -5.67 11.57 1.74
C ASP A 160 -4.45 11.74 0.84
N VAL A 161 -4.63 12.19 -0.39
CA VAL A 161 -3.50 12.58 -1.27
C VAL A 161 -2.73 13.76 -0.66
N ARG A 162 -3.43 14.81 -0.21
CA ARG A 162 -2.79 15.97 0.43
C ARG A 162 -2.02 15.60 1.70
N LEU A 163 -2.60 14.72 2.54
CA LEU A 163 -1.94 14.20 3.75
C LEU A 163 -0.65 13.47 3.41
N VAL A 164 -0.68 12.61 2.38
CA VAL A 164 0.53 11.90 1.92
C VAL A 164 1.54 12.88 1.36
N ALA A 165 1.13 13.91 0.60
CA ALA A 165 2.03 14.94 0.09
C ALA A 165 2.72 15.72 1.21
N ALA A 166 1.97 16.14 2.25
CA ALA A 166 2.55 16.78 3.44
C ALA A 166 3.57 15.86 4.13
N LYS A 167 3.22 14.60 4.38
CA LYS A 167 4.13 13.61 4.98
C LYS A 167 5.38 13.36 4.12
N SER A 168 5.22 13.33 2.80
CA SER A 168 6.32 13.18 1.84
C SER A 168 7.26 14.38 1.87
N LEU A 169 6.74 15.61 1.90
CA LEU A 169 7.54 16.84 2.08
C LEU A 169 8.36 16.80 3.36
N GLY A 170 7.81 16.22 4.44
CA GLY A 170 8.51 16.00 5.71
C GLY A 170 9.79 15.15 5.63
N GLN A 171 9.98 14.38 4.56
CA GLN A 171 11.17 13.55 4.34
C GLN A 171 12.32 14.32 3.67
N PHE A 172 12.04 15.49 3.11
CA PHE A 172 13.05 16.34 2.49
C PHE A 172 13.72 17.20 3.56
N ARG A 173 15.05 17.16 3.63
CA ARG A 173 15.84 18.06 4.50
C ARG A 173 16.15 19.37 3.78
N ASP A 174 15.13 19.99 3.20
CA ASP A 174 15.24 21.19 2.37
C ASP A 174 14.36 22.32 2.93
N PRO A 175 14.90 23.54 3.14
CA PRO A 175 14.10 24.70 3.55
C PRO A 175 12.89 25.00 2.66
N GLN A 176 12.93 24.64 1.37
CA GLN A 176 11.78 24.78 0.47
C GLN A 176 10.59 23.91 0.90
N ALA A 177 10.85 22.75 1.53
CA ALA A 177 9.79 21.91 2.08
C ALA A 177 9.07 22.61 3.24
N THR A 178 9.78 23.36 4.07
CA THR A 178 9.20 24.18 5.15
C THR A 178 8.19 25.18 4.59
N GLN A 179 8.54 25.87 3.50
CA GLN A 179 7.65 26.84 2.88
C GLN A 179 6.41 26.19 2.23
N ALA A 180 6.58 25.02 1.61
CA ALA A 180 5.47 24.26 1.04
C ALA A 180 4.49 23.77 2.12
N LEU A 181 5.03 23.26 3.24
CA LEU A 181 4.24 22.77 4.37
C LEU A 181 3.49 23.88 5.10
N ALA A 182 3.97 25.12 5.05
CA ALA A 182 3.35 26.25 5.72
C ALA A 182 1.89 26.49 5.29
N VAL A 183 1.56 26.22 4.03
CA VAL A 183 0.19 26.38 3.49
C VAL A 183 -0.80 25.47 4.22
N ALA A 184 -0.35 24.31 4.69
CA ALA A 184 -1.20 23.32 5.36
C ALA A 184 -1.41 23.59 6.86
N ILE A 185 -0.65 24.53 7.47
CA ILE A 185 -0.85 24.93 8.87
C ILE A 185 -2.24 25.57 9.06
N ASP A 186 -2.73 26.27 8.05
CA ASP A 186 -3.99 27.02 8.07
C ASP A 186 -5.13 26.27 7.34
N ASP A 187 -4.95 24.99 7.02
CA ASP A 187 -5.97 24.21 6.33
C ASP A 187 -7.20 23.94 7.21
N ASN A 188 -8.39 23.86 6.64
CA ASN A 188 -9.61 23.57 7.41
C ASN A 188 -9.64 22.14 8.00
N ASN A 189 -8.81 21.23 7.49
CA ASN A 189 -8.73 19.86 7.96
C ASN A 189 -7.71 19.72 9.11
N PRO A 190 -8.15 19.38 10.34
CA PRO A 190 -7.25 19.23 11.49
C PRO A 190 -6.18 18.15 11.31
N ALA A 191 -6.48 17.07 10.57
CA ALA A 191 -5.50 16.01 10.29
C ALA A 191 -4.37 16.53 9.41
N LEU A 192 -4.68 17.42 8.46
CA LEU A 192 -3.69 18.02 7.58
C LEU A 192 -2.83 19.04 8.33
N GLN A 193 -3.43 19.87 9.19
CA GLN A 193 -2.68 20.77 10.08
C GLN A 193 -1.71 19.98 10.96
N HIS A 194 -2.17 18.91 11.60
CA HIS A 194 -1.34 18.05 12.45
C HIS A 194 -0.19 17.43 11.66
N THR A 195 -0.48 16.87 10.49
CA THR A 195 0.53 16.26 9.61
C THR A 195 1.55 17.29 9.14
N ALA A 196 1.12 18.52 8.85
CA ALA A 196 2.02 19.61 8.46
C ALA A 196 2.96 19.98 9.61
N MET A 197 2.46 20.10 10.84
CA MET A 197 3.29 20.38 12.03
C MET A 197 4.28 19.25 12.34
N ASP A 198 3.86 17.97 12.24
CA ASP A 198 4.77 16.82 12.37
C ASP A 198 5.86 16.81 11.29
N SER A 199 5.48 17.15 10.05
CA SER A 199 6.40 17.23 8.93
C SER A 199 7.37 18.39 9.09
N LEU A 200 6.90 19.56 9.54
CA LEU A 200 7.74 20.71 9.86
C LEU A 200 8.75 20.38 10.97
N LYS A 201 8.33 19.66 12.02
CA LYS A 201 9.24 19.13 13.04
C LYS A 201 10.31 18.23 12.44
N SER A 202 9.94 17.36 11.49
CA SER A 202 10.86 16.46 10.81
C SER A 202 11.88 17.18 9.92
N VAL A 203 11.45 18.22 9.17
CA VAL A 203 12.33 19.01 8.29
C VAL A 203 13.25 19.94 9.07
N THR A 204 12.72 20.62 10.08
CA THR A 204 13.41 21.70 10.80
C THR A 204 14.21 21.23 12.01
N GLY A 205 13.86 20.05 12.55
CA GLY A 205 14.37 19.55 13.83
C GLY A 205 13.91 20.36 15.04
N LYS A 206 12.95 21.28 14.87
CA LYS A 206 12.38 22.08 15.96
C LYS A 206 11.07 21.45 16.43
N ASP A 207 10.78 21.57 17.72
CA ASP A 207 9.52 21.09 18.29
C ASP A 207 8.77 22.25 18.93
N TYR A 208 7.71 22.69 18.26
CA TYR A 208 6.76 23.69 18.77
C TYR A 208 5.42 23.06 19.15
N GLY A 209 5.37 21.72 19.23
CA GLY A 209 4.14 20.95 19.43
C GLY A 209 3.11 21.18 18.32
N TYR A 210 1.85 20.95 18.65
CA TYR A 210 0.70 21.17 17.74
C TYR A 210 0.16 22.60 17.84
N SER A 211 1.06 23.58 17.88
CA SER A 211 0.73 25.00 17.93
C SER A 211 0.86 25.63 16.55
N ALA A 212 -0.26 25.76 15.83
CA ALA A 212 -0.28 26.39 14.51
C ALA A 212 0.28 27.83 14.54
N SER A 213 0.02 28.59 15.62
CA SER A 213 0.56 29.94 15.76
C SER A 213 2.07 29.97 15.94
N ALA A 214 2.64 29.04 16.72
CA ALA A 214 4.08 28.95 16.88
C ALA A 214 4.76 28.55 15.55
N TRP A 215 4.23 27.54 14.86
CA TRP A 215 4.75 27.17 13.54
C TRP A 215 4.63 28.30 12.52
N ARG A 216 3.56 29.10 12.56
CA ARG A 216 3.40 30.28 11.69
C ARG A 216 4.46 31.35 11.97
N GLU A 217 4.71 31.65 13.24
CA GLU A 217 5.77 32.59 13.64
C GLU A 217 7.14 32.10 13.16
N TYR A 218 7.43 30.81 13.32
CA TYR A 218 8.69 30.20 12.87
C TYR A 218 8.90 30.34 11.35
N VAL A 219 7.88 29.99 10.55
CA VAL A 219 7.94 30.11 9.08
C VAL A 219 8.16 31.56 8.63
N GLN A 220 7.65 32.53 9.39
CA GLN A 220 7.86 33.96 9.12
C GLN A 220 9.23 34.48 9.58
N GLY A 221 10.13 33.60 10.05
CA GLY A 221 11.47 33.94 10.51
C GLY A 221 11.56 34.35 11.98
N GLY A 222 10.48 34.19 12.75
CA GLY A 222 10.45 34.44 14.20
C GLY A 222 11.05 33.29 15.02
N THR A 223 11.08 33.46 16.34
CA THR A 223 11.63 32.48 17.30
C THR A 223 10.59 32.16 18.37
N PRO A 224 9.56 31.37 18.04
CA PRO A 224 8.50 31.05 18.96
C PRO A 224 9.03 30.29 20.17
N THR A 225 8.36 30.47 21.30
CA THR A 225 8.72 29.78 22.54
C THR A 225 8.31 28.31 22.44
N PRO A 226 9.23 27.35 22.63
CA PRO A 226 8.90 25.93 22.65
C PRO A 226 7.90 25.59 23.77
N PRO A 227 7.06 24.55 23.60
CA PRO A 227 6.18 24.09 24.65
C PRO A 227 7.00 23.71 25.90
N PRO A 228 6.44 23.90 27.11
CA PRO A 228 7.11 23.49 28.34
C PRO A 228 7.38 21.99 28.30
N ALA A 229 8.52 21.57 28.84
CA ALA A 229 8.86 20.16 28.93
C ALA A 229 7.74 19.38 29.66
N PRO A 230 7.42 18.14 29.24
CA PRO A 230 6.38 17.36 29.88
C PRO A 230 6.69 17.21 31.36
N SER A 231 5.67 17.37 32.20
CA SER A 231 5.79 17.17 33.64
C SER A 231 6.27 15.73 33.94
N LEU A 232 6.90 15.51 35.09
CA LEU A 232 7.28 14.16 35.53
C LEU A 232 6.09 13.19 35.42
N ALA A 233 4.89 13.61 35.82
CA ALA A 233 3.68 12.81 35.72
C ALA A 233 3.33 12.43 34.27
N GLN A 234 3.55 13.32 33.29
CA GLN A 234 3.35 13.02 31.87
C GLN A 234 4.45 12.10 31.32
N GLN A 235 5.71 12.34 31.68
CA GLN A 235 6.83 11.46 31.30
C GLN A 235 6.64 10.03 31.84
N PHE A 236 6.17 9.90 33.09
CA PHE A 236 5.79 8.62 33.67
C PHE A 236 4.62 8.00 32.91
N LYS A 237 3.57 8.77 32.61
CA LYS A 237 2.42 8.27 31.85
C LYS A 237 2.82 7.77 30.46
N GLU A 238 3.64 8.50 29.70
CA GLU A 238 4.07 8.11 28.36
C GLU A 238 4.95 6.85 28.36
N ASN A 239 5.76 6.67 29.41
CA ASN A 239 6.66 5.53 29.55
C ASN A 239 6.04 4.30 30.26
N TRP A 240 4.82 4.40 30.80
CA TRP A 240 4.19 3.33 31.60
C TRP A 240 3.21 2.40 30.88
N TRP A 241 2.84 2.64 29.61
CA TRP A 241 1.87 1.79 28.89
C TRP A 241 2.44 0.44 28.39
N TRP A 242 3.53 -0.04 28.98
CA TRP A 242 4.24 -1.27 28.59
C TRP A 242 4.26 -2.36 29.68
N TRP A 243 3.35 -2.30 30.67
CA TRP A 243 3.07 -3.37 31.64
C TRP A 243 1.57 -3.54 31.84
#